data_AF-A0A9E5KDB5-F1
#
_entry.id   AF-A0A9E5KDB5-F1
#
_cell.length_a   1.000
_cell.length_b   1.000
_cell.length_c   1.000
_cell.angle_alpha   90.00
_cell.angle_beta   90.00
_cell.angle_gamma   90.00
#
_symmetry.space_group_name_H-M   'P 1'
#
loop_
_entity.id
_entity.type
_entity.pdbx_description
1 polymer ?
#
loop_
_entity_poly.entity_id
_entity_poly.type
_entity_poly.pdbx_seq_one_letter_code
_entity_poly.pdbx_strand_id
1 'polypeptide(L)'
;MDIPCLDLTRIRSAVETFVSRAGADWSAIKRAGKAVPLGDLLDGHPLCLVEVKNLTPQAVALRLQQRGIDAALPAGNPRQPLAGFVYGDGLRALIFLNRDDPFARRRFSLAHEIGHFMMHGGGALARATAQPAKKQMEYNPDRDDPREIEAHAFAAELLMPWEMVAHEAAALRAGTLGPQRAILALAARLQVSRQAAARRLAEWRGVA
;
A
#
# COMPACT_ATOMS: atom_id res chain seq x y z
N MET A 1 -1.29 -27.46 -2.72
CA MET A 1 -2.32 -26.75 -1.93
C MET A 1 -2.45 -25.40 -2.57
N ASP A 2 -3.54 -25.21 -3.31
CA ASP A 2 -3.79 -24.00 -4.09
C ASP A 2 -4.08 -22.84 -3.12
N ILE A 3 -3.13 -21.91 -3.04
CA ILE A 3 -3.40 -20.57 -2.49
C ILE A 3 -4.58 -20.03 -3.31
N PRO A 4 -5.70 -19.60 -2.70
CA PRO A 4 -6.82 -19.05 -3.45
C PRO A 4 -6.24 -17.96 -4.36
N CYS A 5 -6.40 -18.13 -5.67
CA CYS A 5 -5.66 -17.30 -6.62
C CYS A 5 -6.00 -15.84 -6.34
N LEU A 6 -4.98 -15.05 -6.02
CA LEU A 6 -5.12 -13.61 -5.87
C LEU A 6 -5.80 -13.07 -7.14
N ASP A 7 -7.00 -12.50 -7.00
CA ASP A 7 -7.74 -11.96 -8.15
C ASP A 7 -7.11 -10.64 -8.59
N LEU A 8 -6.06 -10.75 -9.41
CA LEU A 8 -5.32 -9.62 -9.96
C LEU A 8 -6.20 -8.71 -10.81
N THR A 9 -7.25 -9.24 -11.44
CA THR A 9 -8.21 -8.45 -12.22
C THR A 9 -8.99 -7.53 -11.29
N ARG A 10 -9.50 -8.06 -10.17
CA ARG A 10 -10.18 -7.26 -9.15
C ARG A 10 -9.26 -6.20 -8.54
N ILE A 11 -8.00 -6.56 -8.25
CA ILE A 11 -7.02 -5.59 -7.71
C ILE A 11 -6.76 -4.44 -8.68
N ARG A 12 -6.51 -4.75 -9.97
CA ARG A 12 -6.29 -3.73 -10.99
C ARG A 12 -7.51 -2.83 -11.16
N SER A 13 -8.71 -3.41 -11.22
CA SER A 13 -9.96 -2.67 -11.31
C SER A 13 -10.16 -1.73 -10.12
N ALA A 14 -9.80 -2.17 -8.91
CA ALA A 14 -9.85 -1.31 -7.72
C ALA A 14 -8.85 -0.15 -7.79
N VAL A 15 -7.61 -0.39 -8.27
CA VAL A 15 -6.61 0.66 -8.48
C VAL A 15 -7.11 1.68 -9.51
N GLU A 16 -7.64 1.23 -10.64
CA GLU A 16 -8.19 2.10 -11.68
C GLU A 16 -9.39 2.91 -11.17
N THR A 17 -10.26 2.29 -10.37
CA THR A 17 -11.37 2.97 -9.71
C THR A 17 -10.86 4.04 -8.73
N PHE A 18 -9.82 3.74 -7.94
CA PHE A 18 -9.23 4.71 -7.02
C PHE A 18 -8.69 5.93 -7.77
N VAL A 19 -7.92 5.71 -8.83
CA VAL A 19 -7.30 6.79 -9.60
C VAL A 19 -8.34 7.60 -10.37
N SER A 20 -9.31 6.94 -11.02
CA SER A 20 -10.35 7.62 -11.80
C SER A 20 -11.31 8.44 -10.94
N ARG A 21 -11.66 7.98 -9.73
CA ARG A 21 -12.46 8.77 -8.77
C ARG A 21 -11.75 10.04 -8.32
N ALA A 22 -10.41 10.05 -8.33
CA ALA A 22 -9.63 11.25 -8.10
C ALA A 22 -9.53 12.19 -9.32
N GLY A 23 -10.20 11.85 -10.44
CA GLY A 23 -10.16 12.64 -11.67
C GLY A 23 -8.83 12.54 -12.44
N ALA A 24 -7.96 11.58 -12.10
CA ALA A 24 -6.65 11.44 -12.72
C ALA A 24 -6.66 10.45 -13.90
N ASP A 25 -5.83 10.72 -14.92
CA ASP A 25 -5.60 9.80 -16.03
C ASP A 25 -4.54 8.75 -15.64
N TRP A 26 -5.01 7.53 -15.33
CA TRP A 26 -4.13 6.43 -14.96
C TRP A 26 -3.15 6.05 -16.08
N SER A 27 -3.56 6.15 -17.34
CA SER A 27 -2.69 5.86 -18.47
C SER A 27 -1.57 6.90 -18.60
N ALA A 28 -1.86 8.18 -18.34
CA ALA A 28 -0.84 9.22 -18.29
C ALA A 28 0.16 9.00 -17.14
N ILE A 29 -0.33 8.63 -15.94
CA ILE A 29 0.54 8.32 -14.79
C ILE A 29 1.48 7.15 -15.13
N LYS A 30 0.94 6.06 -15.69
CA LYS A 30 1.74 4.90 -16.11
C LYS A 30 2.77 5.26 -17.18
N ARG A 31 2.38 6.03 -18.22
CA ARG A 31 3.30 6.51 -19.27
C ARG A 31 4.40 7.41 -18.74
N ALA A 32 4.09 8.26 -17.76
CA ALA A 32 5.10 9.13 -17.15
C ALA A 32 6.20 8.33 -16.43
N GLY A 33 5.87 7.13 -15.92
CA GLY A 33 6.86 6.23 -15.33
C GLY A 33 7.54 6.80 -14.09
N LYS A 34 6.91 7.73 -13.38
CA LYS A 34 7.41 8.36 -12.14
C LYS A 34 6.60 7.91 -10.94
N ALA A 35 7.11 8.15 -9.73
CA ALA A 35 6.38 7.86 -8.50
C ALA A 35 4.94 8.41 -8.51
N VAL A 36 3.97 7.56 -8.16
CA VAL A 36 2.55 7.93 -8.15
C VAL A 36 2.28 9.04 -7.12
N PRO A 37 1.57 10.12 -7.48
CA PRO A 37 1.30 11.24 -6.59
C PRO A 37 0.17 10.90 -5.61
N LEU A 38 0.44 10.08 -4.60
CA LEU A 38 -0.58 9.62 -3.64
C LEU A 38 -1.31 10.77 -2.92
N GLY A 39 -0.65 11.91 -2.68
CA GLY A 39 -1.28 13.08 -2.08
C GLY A 39 -2.44 13.61 -2.92
N ASP A 40 -2.14 13.95 -4.18
CA ASP A 40 -3.13 14.44 -5.15
C ASP A 40 -4.27 13.43 -5.36
N LEU A 41 -3.96 12.14 -5.35
CA LEU A 41 -4.98 11.09 -5.49
C LEU A 41 -5.89 10.96 -4.27
N LEU A 42 -5.44 11.33 -3.06
CA LEU A 42 -6.29 11.27 -1.87
C LEU A 42 -7.37 12.36 -1.88
N ASP A 43 -7.10 13.53 -2.46
CA ASP A 43 -7.99 14.70 -2.45
C ASP A 43 -9.35 14.43 -3.12
N GLY A 44 -9.42 13.44 -4.01
CA GLY A 44 -10.65 13.01 -4.66
C GLY A 44 -11.48 11.98 -3.90
N HIS A 45 -11.10 11.63 -2.68
CA HIS A 45 -11.78 10.61 -1.86
C HIS A 45 -12.17 11.18 -0.49
N PRO A 46 -13.15 10.58 0.20
CA PRO A 46 -13.48 10.93 1.58
C PRO A 46 -12.44 10.35 2.57
N LEU A 47 -11.16 10.48 2.25
CA LEU A 47 -10.01 10.00 3.00
C LEU A 47 -9.27 11.17 3.65
N CYS A 48 -8.93 11.02 4.92
CA CYS A 48 -8.11 12.00 5.63
C CYS A 48 -6.86 11.31 6.18
N LEU A 49 -5.69 11.78 5.76
CA LEU A 49 -4.41 11.30 6.23
C LEU A 49 -4.00 11.99 7.53
N VAL A 50 -3.58 11.21 8.52
CA VAL A 50 -3.09 11.67 9.82
C VAL A 50 -1.73 11.03 10.11
N GLU A 51 -0.66 11.81 10.04
CA GLU A 51 0.67 11.32 10.44
C GLU A 51 0.88 11.47 11.95
N VAL A 52 1.26 10.38 12.63
CA VAL A 52 1.49 10.34 14.09
C VAL A 52 2.87 9.79 14.38
N LYS A 53 3.63 10.45 15.26
CA LYS A 53 4.90 9.92 15.77
C LYS A 53 4.65 8.72 16.68
N ASN A 54 5.50 7.70 16.61
CA ASN A 54 5.36 6.46 17.40
C ASN A 54 3.93 5.91 17.37
N LEU A 55 3.38 5.69 16.16
CA LEU A 55 2.02 5.23 15.99
C LEU A 55 1.79 3.90 16.73
N THR A 56 0.75 3.85 17.56
CA THR A 56 0.26 2.67 18.29
C THR A 56 -1.27 2.66 18.29
N PRO A 57 -1.94 1.53 18.61
CA PRO A 57 -3.39 1.54 18.77
C PRO A 57 -3.86 2.57 19.81
N GLN A 58 -3.14 2.71 20.93
CA GLN A 58 -3.46 3.73 21.94
C GLN A 58 -3.40 5.15 21.38
N ALA A 59 -2.39 5.46 20.55
CA ALA A 59 -2.28 6.76 19.91
C ALA A 59 -3.44 7.01 18.93
N VAL A 60 -3.86 5.99 18.18
CA VAL A 60 -5.04 6.06 17.31
C VAL A 60 -6.30 6.35 18.12
N ALA A 61 -6.55 5.61 19.21
CA ALA A 61 -7.72 5.81 20.06
C ALA A 61 -7.81 7.25 20.57
N LEU A 62 -6.69 7.79 21.06
CA LEU A 62 -6.63 9.17 21.54
C LEU A 62 -6.97 10.18 20.42
N ARG A 63 -6.48 9.95 19.19
CA ARG A 63 -6.77 10.84 18.05
C ARG A 63 -8.22 10.76 17.58
N LEU A 64 -8.83 9.57 17.65
CA LEU A 64 -10.26 9.40 17.36
C LEU A 64 -11.11 10.10 18.42
N GLN A 65 -10.79 9.91 19.71
CA GLN A 65 -11.48 10.57 20.81
C GLN A 65 -11.39 12.10 20.73
N GLN A 66 -10.25 12.66 20.34
CA GLN A 66 -10.08 14.10 20.10
C GLN A 66 -11.00 14.65 18.99
N ARG A 67 -11.49 13.77 18.11
CA ARG A 67 -12.45 14.10 17.05
C ARG A 67 -13.89 13.76 17.43
N GLY A 68 -14.15 13.39 18.69
CA GLY A 68 -15.46 12.96 19.17
C GLY A 68 -15.88 11.58 18.66
N ILE A 69 -14.94 10.77 18.17
CA ILE A 69 -15.19 9.41 17.67
C ILE A 69 -14.85 8.43 18.80
N ASP A 70 -15.88 7.79 19.34
CA ASP A 70 -15.73 6.66 20.26
C ASP A 70 -15.78 5.35 19.47
N ALA A 71 -14.61 4.80 19.16
CA ALA A 71 -14.47 3.60 18.34
C ALA A 71 -13.76 2.49 19.11
N ALA A 72 -14.35 1.29 19.09
CA ALA A 72 -13.67 0.09 19.54
C ALA A 72 -12.53 -0.27 18.58
N LEU A 73 -11.29 -0.23 19.07
CA LEU A 73 -10.13 -0.65 18.30
C LEU A 73 -9.96 -2.18 18.35
N PRO A 74 -9.26 -2.77 17.36
CA PRO A 74 -8.91 -4.19 17.37
C PRO A 74 -8.22 -4.59 18.68
N ALA A 75 -8.60 -5.75 19.23
CA ALA A 75 -7.97 -6.30 20.42
C ALA A 75 -6.47 -6.57 20.19
N GLY A 76 -5.65 -6.38 21.23
CA GLY A 76 -4.21 -6.59 21.14
C GLY A 76 -3.42 -5.70 22.11
N ASN A 77 -2.10 -5.65 21.94
CA ASN A 77 -1.25 -4.80 22.77
C ASN A 77 -1.43 -3.32 22.36
N PRO A 78 -1.96 -2.45 23.22
CA PRO A 78 -2.26 -1.06 22.88
C PRO A 78 -1.00 -0.21 22.61
N ARG A 79 0.17 -0.69 23.03
CA ARG A 79 1.47 -0.02 22.83
C ARG A 79 2.29 -0.62 21.69
N GLN A 80 1.76 -1.60 20.96
CA GLN A 80 2.49 -2.18 19.83
C GLN A 80 2.72 -1.12 18.75
N PRO A 81 3.95 -0.99 18.20
CA PRO A 81 4.21 -0.08 17.09
C PRO A 81 3.45 -0.51 15.83
N LEU A 82 2.80 0.45 15.17
CA LEU A 82 2.08 0.27 13.90
C LEU A 82 2.76 1.02 12.78
N ALA A 83 2.71 0.48 11.56
CA ALA A 83 3.13 1.18 10.35
C ALA A 83 1.98 2.05 9.83
N GLY A 84 0.75 1.53 9.91
CA GLY A 84 -0.46 2.20 9.52
C GLY A 84 -1.69 1.70 10.30
N PHE A 85 -2.77 2.47 10.20
CA PHE A 85 -4.09 2.08 10.70
C PHE A 85 -5.15 2.78 9.84
N VAL A 86 -6.22 2.07 9.48
CA VAL A 86 -7.39 2.67 8.83
C VAL A 86 -8.62 2.55 9.73
N TYR A 87 -9.30 3.66 9.92
CA TYR A 87 -10.61 3.75 10.54
C TYR A 87 -11.62 4.30 9.53
N GLY A 88 -12.75 3.65 9.32
CA GLY A 88 -13.83 4.12 8.47
C GLY A 88 -15.18 3.95 9.13
N ASP A 89 -16.07 4.90 8.91
CA ASP A 89 -17.46 4.90 9.43
C ASP A 89 -18.49 4.54 8.35
N GLY A 90 -18.02 4.13 7.16
CA GLY A 90 -18.84 3.83 5.97
C GLY A 90 -19.08 5.03 5.06
N LEU A 91 -18.85 6.27 5.51
CA LEU A 91 -18.93 7.48 4.69
C LEU A 91 -17.54 8.08 4.43
N ARG A 92 -16.67 8.03 5.43
CA ARG A 92 -15.32 8.60 5.42
C ARG A 92 -14.34 7.62 6.04
N ALA A 93 -13.07 7.79 5.71
CA ALA A 93 -12.00 7.06 6.38
C ALA A 93 -10.85 7.97 6.83
N LEU A 94 -10.32 7.66 8.00
CA LEU A 94 -9.10 8.23 8.56
C LEU A 94 -7.99 7.20 8.38
N ILE A 95 -6.93 7.59 7.68
CA ILE A 95 -5.72 6.79 7.54
C ILE A 95 -4.66 7.38 8.45
N PHE A 96 -4.18 6.59 9.39
CA PHE A 96 -3.08 6.95 10.27
C PHE A 96 -1.79 6.30 9.77
N LEU A 97 -0.70 7.07 9.71
CA LEU A 97 0.63 6.55 9.37
C LEU A 97 1.64 6.89 10.44
N ASN A 98 2.61 6.01 10.63
CA ASN A 98 3.75 6.33 11.46
C ASN A 98 4.65 7.36 10.77
N ARG A 99 4.73 8.56 11.36
CA ARG A 99 5.54 9.66 10.83
C ARG A 99 7.04 9.34 10.83
N ASP A 100 7.48 8.49 11.75
CA ASP A 100 8.90 8.17 11.95
C ASP A 100 9.42 7.11 10.97
N ASP A 101 8.52 6.50 10.17
CA ASP A 101 8.93 5.54 9.15
C ASP A 101 9.63 6.22 7.96
N PRO A 102 10.61 5.55 7.31
CA PRO A 102 11.23 6.08 6.11
C PRO A 102 10.21 6.39 5.01
N PHE A 103 10.47 7.43 4.22
CA PHE A 103 9.53 7.94 3.21
C PHE A 103 8.92 6.84 2.31
N ALA A 104 9.76 5.96 1.74
CA ALA A 104 9.30 4.87 0.88
C ALA A 104 8.39 3.86 1.62
N ARG A 105 8.63 3.64 2.92
CA ARG A 105 7.78 2.77 3.75
C ARG A 105 6.44 3.44 4.02
N ARG A 106 6.43 4.73 4.37
CA ARG A 106 5.17 5.48 4.55
C ARG A 106 4.33 5.49 3.28
N ARG A 107 4.94 5.63 2.10
CA ARG A 107 4.22 5.53 0.81
C ARG A 107 3.57 4.16 0.62
N PHE A 108 4.28 3.08 0.92
CA PHE A 108 3.72 1.74 0.84
C PHE A 108 2.60 1.52 1.86
N SER A 109 2.81 1.91 3.12
CA SER A 109 1.77 1.85 4.16
C SER A 109 0.54 2.65 3.77
N LEU A 110 0.70 3.87 3.23
CA LEU A 110 -0.42 4.65 2.71
C LEU A 110 -1.20 3.89 1.64
N ALA A 111 -0.50 3.38 0.62
CA ALA A 111 -1.14 2.62 -0.45
C ALA A 111 -1.83 1.34 0.07
N HIS A 112 -1.28 0.70 1.11
CA HIS A 112 -1.86 -0.46 1.79
C HIS A 112 -3.18 -0.10 2.50
N GLU A 113 -3.18 0.98 3.29
CA GLU A 113 -4.40 1.44 3.97
C GLU A 113 -5.47 1.92 2.97
N ILE A 114 -5.07 2.55 1.85
CA ILE A 114 -5.98 2.86 0.73
C ILE A 114 -6.56 1.56 0.15
N GLY A 115 -5.74 0.51 0.01
CA GLY A 115 -6.18 -0.81 -0.43
C GLY A 115 -7.26 -1.38 0.49
N HIS A 116 -7.10 -1.27 1.81
CA HIS A 116 -8.15 -1.67 2.75
C HIS A 116 -9.46 -0.90 2.55
N PHE A 117 -9.38 0.41 2.38
CA PHE A 117 -10.55 1.24 2.13
C PHE A 117 -11.25 0.87 0.81
N MET A 118 -10.49 0.77 -0.29
CA MET A 118 -11.05 0.52 -1.62
C MET A 118 -11.59 -0.89 -1.80
N MET A 119 -10.92 -1.89 -1.22
CA MET A 119 -11.26 -3.30 -1.41
C MET A 119 -12.29 -3.81 -0.40
N HIS A 120 -12.30 -3.24 0.82
CA HIS A 120 -13.03 -3.79 1.97
C HIS A 120 -13.91 -2.77 2.70
N GLY A 121 -13.92 -1.50 2.30
CA GLY A 121 -14.57 -0.38 3.01
C GLY A 121 -16.09 -0.25 2.85
N GLY A 122 -16.82 -1.32 2.51
CA GLY A 122 -18.28 -1.31 2.34
C GLY A 122 -19.09 -1.13 3.64
N GLY A 123 -18.47 -0.69 4.75
CA GLY A 123 -19.07 -0.51 6.06
C GLY A 123 -18.07 0.06 7.08
N ALA A 124 -18.40 -0.02 8.37
CA ALA A 124 -17.48 0.36 9.44
C ALA A 124 -16.22 -0.52 9.39
N LEU A 125 -15.04 0.12 9.37
CA LEU A 125 -13.74 -0.52 9.22
C LEU A 125 -12.82 0.00 10.33
N ALA A 126 -12.20 -0.89 11.11
CA ALA A 126 -11.13 -0.50 12.03
C ALA A 126 -10.03 -1.56 11.93
N ARG A 127 -8.87 -1.19 11.40
CA ARG A 127 -7.83 -2.17 11.08
C ARG A 127 -6.44 -1.60 11.27
N ALA A 128 -5.57 -2.41 11.86
CA ALA A 128 -4.21 -2.04 12.22
C ALA A 128 -3.20 -2.82 11.38
N THR A 129 -2.23 -2.12 10.78
CA THR A 129 -1.08 -2.75 10.14
C THR A 129 0.12 -2.64 11.06
N ALA A 130 0.56 -3.78 11.59
CA ALA A 130 1.71 -3.86 12.49
C ALA A 130 3.00 -3.40 11.79
N GLN A 131 3.93 -2.83 12.55
CA GLN A 131 5.31 -2.72 12.04
C GLN A 131 5.92 -4.13 11.99
N PRO A 132 6.37 -4.62 10.83
CA PRO A 132 7.21 -5.80 10.80
C PRO A 132 8.40 -5.64 11.76
N ALA A 133 8.64 -6.66 12.58
CA ALA A 133 9.88 -6.78 13.31
C ALA A 133 11.04 -6.80 12.30
N LYS A 134 12.22 -6.27 12.68
CA LYS A 134 13.41 -6.11 11.81
C LYS A 134 13.89 -7.38 11.06
N LYS A 135 13.27 -8.55 11.28
CA LYS A 135 13.62 -9.85 10.71
C LYS A 135 12.48 -10.64 10.06
N GLN A 136 11.24 -10.17 10.03
CA GLN A 136 10.14 -10.94 9.44
C GLN A 136 9.55 -10.22 8.24
N MET A 137 9.94 -10.70 7.08
CA MET A 137 9.35 -10.32 5.79
C MET A 137 8.96 -11.58 5.00
N GLU A 138 8.67 -12.67 5.69
CA GLU A 138 8.11 -13.87 5.08
C GLU A 138 6.60 -13.81 5.27
N TYR A 139 5.95 -13.31 4.22
CA TYR A 139 4.53 -13.41 3.94
C TYR A 139 4.16 -14.89 3.88
N ASN A 140 3.16 -15.32 4.64
CA ASN A 140 2.69 -16.70 4.67
C ASN A 140 1.20 -16.76 4.27
N PRO A 141 0.90 -17.12 3.00
CA PRO A 141 -0.47 -17.18 2.50
C PRO A 141 -1.35 -18.25 3.18
N ASP A 142 -0.76 -19.18 3.94
CA ASP A 142 -1.50 -20.17 4.74
C ASP A 142 -1.85 -19.66 6.15
N ARG A 143 -1.38 -18.47 6.55
CA ARG A 143 -1.61 -17.86 7.88
C ARG A 143 -2.16 -16.45 7.83
N ASP A 144 -1.93 -15.72 6.75
CA ASP A 144 -2.24 -14.30 6.64
C ASP A 144 -3.69 -14.08 6.18
N ASP A 145 -4.39 -13.12 6.79
CA ASP A 145 -5.76 -12.76 6.45
C ASP A 145 -5.85 -12.34 4.96
N PRO A 146 -6.75 -12.93 4.15
CA PRO A 146 -6.92 -12.59 2.73
C PRO A 146 -7.05 -11.08 2.45
N ARG A 147 -7.60 -10.32 3.38
CA ARG A 147 -7.73 -8.86 3.23
C ARG A 147 -6.39 -8.13 3.32
N GLU A 148 -5.43 -8.61 4.11
CA GLU A 148 -4.05 -8.10 4.14
C GLU A 148 -3.33 -8.44 2.84
N ILE A 149 -3.55 -9.66 2.33
CA ILE A 149 -3.00 -10.13 1.06
C ILE A 149 -3.47 -9.19 -0.07
N GLU A 150 -4.78 -8.94 -0.15
CA GLU A 150 -5.38 -8.06 -1.14
C GLU A 150 -4.91 -6.61 -1.01
N ALA A 151 -4.80 -6.08 0.21
CA ALA A 151 -4.33 -4.71 0.45
C ALA A 151 -2.83 -4.53 0.09
N HIS A 152 -1.99 -5.52 0.41
CA HIS A 152 -0.60 -5.53 -0.02
C HIS A 152 -0.48 -5.54 -1.54
N ALA A 153 -1.26 -6.41 -2.20
CA ALA A 153 -1.25 -6.52 -3.65
C ALA A 153 -1.77 -5.24 -4.32
N PHE A 154 -2.81 -4.62 -3.77
CA PHE A 154 -3.29 -3.30 -4.18
C PHE A 154 -2.18 -2.26 -4.08
N ALA A 155 -1.45 -2.21 -2.96
CA ALA A 155 -0.35 -1.26 -2.77
C ALA A 155 0.78 -1.47 -3.80
N ALA A 156 1.14 -2.73 -4.07
CA ALA A 156 2.14 -3.08 -5.06
C ALA A 156 1.70 -2.70 -6.49
N GLU A 157 0.43 -2.95 -6.84
CA GLU A 157 -0.13 -2.61 -8.15
C GLU A 157 -0.24 -1.09 -8.34
N LEU A 158 -0.70 -0.35 -7.33
CA LEU A 158 -0.79 1.11 -7.38
C LEU A 158 0.59 1.76 -7.48
N LEU A 159 1.59 1.29 -6.73
CA LEU A 159 2.91 1.94 -6.71
C LEU A 159 3.85 1.49 -7.82
N MET A 160 3.68 0.27 -8.33
CA MET A 160 4.56 -0.34 -9.31
C MET A 160 3.77 -1.18 -10.34
N PRO A 161 2.84 -0.58 -11.11
CA PRO A 161 2.13 -1.31 -12.16
C PRO A 161 3.11 -1.82 -13.22
N TRP A 162 2.75 -2.90 -13.92
CA TRP A 162 3.69 -3.62 -14.79
C TRP A 162 4.28 -2.77 -15.90
N GLU A 163 3.51 -1.84 -16.44
CA GLU A 163 3.93 -0.90 -17.47
C GLU A 163 5.07 0.00 -16.97
N MET A 164 5.06 0.34 -15.69
CA MET A 164 6.10 1.15 -15.06
C MET A 164 7.32 0.33 -14.64
N VAL A 165 7.22 -1.00 -14.57
CA VAL A 165 8.32 -1.92 -14.20
C VAL A 165 8.98 -2.53 -15.45
N ALA A 166 8.27 -2.55 -16.57
CA ALA A 166 8.64 -3.27 -17.79
C ALA A 166 10.03 -2.92 -18.31
N HIS A 167 10.44 -1.65 -18.23
CA HIS A 167 11.74 -1.21 -18.75
C HIS A 167 12.92 -1.89 -18.02
N GLU A 168 13.00 -1.77 -16.69
CA GLU A 168 14.07 -2.39 -15.89
C GLU A 168 13.97 -3.92 -15.92
N ALA A 169 12.75 -4.47 -15.97
CA ALA A 169 12.56 -5.93 -16.06
C ALA A 169 13.05 -6.48 -17.41
N ALA A 170 12.75 -5.81 -18.52
CA ALA A 170 13.24 -6.17 -19.84
C ALA A 170 14.77 -6.03 -19.94
N ALA A 171 15.33 -4.93 -19.42
CA ALA A 171 16.77 -4.72 -19.40
C ALA A 171 17.52 -5.80 -18.58
N LEU A 172 16.92 -6.23 -17.46
CA LEU A 172 17.41 -7.33 -16.63
C LEU A 172 17.38 -8.67 -17.36
N ARG A 173 16.25 -9.01 -18.02
CA ARG A 173 16.12 -10.25 -18.81
C ARG A 173 17.09 -10.29 -20.00
N ALA A 174 17.31 -9.16 -20.65
CA ALA A 174 18.25 -9.04 -21.77
C ALA A 174 19.72 -9.03 -21.32
N GLY A 175 20.01 -9.01 -20.02
CA GLY A 175 21.38 -8.93 -19.48
C GLY A 175 22.06 -7.57 -19.65
N THR A 176 21.35 -6.57 -20.20
CA THR A 176 21.87 -5.21 -20.43
C THR A 176 21.99 -4.39 -19.14
N LEU A 177 21.27 -4.79 -18.08
CA LEU A 177 21.33 -4.16 -16.76
C LEU A 177 21.44 -5.23 -15.66
N GLY A 178 22.47 -5.13 -14.83
CA GLY A 178 22.64 -6.05 -13.69
C GLY A 178 21.56 -5.89 -12.61
N PRO A 179 21.24 -6.95 -11.83
CA PRO A 179 20.14 -6.96 -10.86
C PRO A 179 20.16 -5.79 -9.87
N GLN A 180 21.31 -5.49 -9.29
CA GLN A 180 21.43 -4.40 -8.31
C GLN A 180 21.12 -3.03 -8.92
N ARG A 181 21.58 -2.78 -10.16
CA ARG A 181 21.34 -1.51 -10.85
C ARG A 181 19.86 -1.38 -11.24
N ALA A 182 19.23 -2.46 -11.69
CA ALA A 182 17.79 -2.50 -11.98
C ALA A 182 16.95 -2.17 -10.72
N ILE A 183 17.28 -2.81 -9.59
CA ILE A 183 16.61 -2.56 -8.30
C ILE A 183 16.77 -1.10 -7.86
N LEU A 184 17.99 -0.57 -7.91
CA LEU A 184 18.26 0.81 -7.51
C LEU A 184 17.56 1.83 -8.41
N ALA A 185 17.59 1.60 -9.73
CA ALA A 185 16.92 2.47 -10.70
C ALA A 185 15.41 2.51 -10.47
N LEU A 186 14.77 1.34 -10.35
CA LEU A 186 13.34 1.23 -10.11
C LEU A 186 12.93 1.85 -8.76
N ALA A 187 13.68 1.54 -7.70
CA ALA A 187 13.42 2.06 -6.36
C ALA A 187 13.52 3.60 -6.31
N ALA A 188 14.54 4.18 -6.95
CA ALA A 188 14.71 5.62 -7.02
C ALA A 188 13.59 6.29 -7.84
N ARG A 189 13.28 5.74 -9.02
CA ARG A 189 12.29 6.30 -9.95
C ARG A 189 10.86 6.27 -9.40
N LEU A 190 10.48 5.19 -8.72
CA LEU A 190 9.14 4.99 -8.17
C LEU A 190 9.03 5.37 -6.68
N GLN A 191 10.13 5.79 -6.05
CA GLN A 191 10.22 6.13 -4.63
C GLN A 191 9.71 5.01 -3.70
N VAL A 192 10.08 3.77 -4.04
CA VAL A 192 9.76 2.56 -3.27
C VAL A 192 11.02 2.01 -2.59
N SER A 193 10.87 1.07 -1.67
CA SER A 193 12.02 0.42 -1.05
C SER A 193 12.75 -0.49 -2.05
N ARG A 194 14.06 -0.66 -1.87
CA ARG A 194 14.87 -1.59 -2.70
C ARG A 194 14.30 -3.02 -2.66
N GLN A 195 13.78 -3.42 -1.51
CA GLN A 195 13.19 -4.74 -1.34
C GLN A 195 11.86 -4.90 -2.07
N ALA A 196 10.99 -3.89 -2.04
CA ALA A 196 9.75 -3.89 -2.81
C ALA A 196 10.04 -3.92 -4.32
N ALA A 197 10.99 -3.09 -4.78
CA ALA A 197 11.46 -3.11 -6.17
C ALA A 197 12.01 -4.49 -6.59
N ALA A 198 12.84 -5.12 -5.75
CA ALA A 198 13.39 -6.44 -6.02
C ALA A 198 12.31 -7.52 -6.15
N ARG A 199 11.31 -7.53 -5.24
CA ARG A 199 10.17 -8.46 -5.32
C ARG A 199 9.38 -8.26 -6.60
N ARG A 200 9.05 -7.00 -6.90
CA ARG A 200 8.24 -6.66 -8.08
C ARG A 200 8.92 -7.04 -9.40
N LEU A 201 10.24 -6.86 -9.50
CA LEU A 201 11.03 -7.32 -10.65
C LEU A 201 11.04 -8.85 -10.78
N ALA A 202 11.10 -9.59 -9.67
CA ALA A 202 11.07 -11.06 -9.67
C ALA A 202 9.69 -11.63 -10.04
N GLU A 203 8.62 -10.92 -9.72
CA GLU A 203 7.24 -11.27 -10.07
C GLU A 203 6.93 -11.02 -11.54
N TRP A 204 7.60 -10.05 -12.18
CA TRP A 204 7.27 -9.63 -13.54
C TRP A 204 7.34 -10.80 -14.53
N ARG A 205 6.24 -11.05 -15.24
CA ARG A 205 6.13 -12.11 -16.26
C ARG A 205 6.15 -11.57 -17.69
N GLY A 206 5.87 -10.29 -17.90
CA GLY A 206 5.62 -9.67 -19.21
C GLY A 206 4.41 -8.74 -19.09
N VAL A 207 4.21 -7.84 -20.05
CA VAL A 207 2.93 -7.15 -20.19
C VAL A 207 2.05 -8.06 -21.06
N ALA A 208 0.87 -8.45 -20.55
CA ALA A 208 -0.15 -9.16 -21.32
C ALA A 208 -0.92 -8.16 -22.19
#